data_AF-A0A6L7LGC0-F1
#
_entry.id   AF-A0A6L7LGC0-F1
#
_cell.length_a   1.000
_cell.length_b   1.000
_cell.length_c   1.000
_cell.angle_alpha   90.00
_cell.angle_beta   90.00
_cell.angle_gamma   90.00
#
_symmetry.space_group_name_H-M   'P 1'
#
loop_
_entity.id
_entity.type
_entity.pdbx_description
1 polymer ?
#
loop_
_entity_poly.entity_id
_entity_poly.type
_entity_poly.pdbx_seq_one_letter_code
_entity_poly.pdbx_strand_id
1 'polypeptide(L)'
;MESLKISTARASGSNSAGWAVFHNFVEDGMRRAVMQELFPNAQIEICEAAQLPHERSLNLRLGDGRNVTILLDQGLGAWRARGTPRHDFMAEPLGQACSLRSLKFAIAVEEGREAPVVLQATEYGRRAPNHE
;
A
#
# COMPACT_ATOMS: atom_id res chain seq x y z
N MET A 1 -21.74 0.66 0.17
CA MET A 1 -20.39 1.24 0.08
C MET A 1 -19.45 0.19 0.61
N GLU A 2 -18.50 -0.31 -0.17
CA GLU A 2 -17.52 -1.29 0.34
C GLU A 2 -16.66 -0.61 1.41
N SER A 3 -16.57 -1.21 2.59
CA SER A 3 -15.71 -0.72 3.67
C SER A 3 -14.26 -1.03 3.31
N LEU A 4 -13.41 -0.01 3.17
CA LEU A 4 -11.98 -0.18 2.96
C LEU A 4 -11.36 -0.77 4.24
N LYS A 5 -10.66 -1.88 4.16
CA LYS A 5 -9.90 -2.44 5.27
C LYS A 5 -8.41 -2.32 4.98
N ILE A 6 -7.66 -1.76 5.92
CA ILE A 6 -6.20 -1.63 5.83
C ILE A 6 -5.60 -2.32 7.05
N SER A 7 -4.86 -3.39 6.81
CA SER A 7 -4.14 -4.12 7.86
C SER A 7 -2.64 -4.01 7.63
N THR A 8 -1.88 -3.65 8.66
CA THR A 8 -0.41 -3.50 8.58
C THR A 8 0.28 -4.09 9.81
N ALA A 9 1.55 -4.46 9.67
CA ALA A 9 2.32 -5.07 10.76
C ALA A 9 2.71 -3.99 11.75
N ARG A 10 2.74 -4.30 13.05
CA ARG A 10 3.34 -3.45 14.08
C ARG A 10 4.72 -2.96 13.66
N ALA A 11 5.03 -1.70 13.99
CA ALA A 11 6.35 -1.17 13.73
C ALA A 11 7.41 -1.98 14.51
N SER A 12 8.41 -2.52 13.82
CA SER A 12 9.62 -3.03 14.47
C SER A 12 10.40 -1.82 14.96
N GLY A 13 10.35 -1.56 16.28
CA GLY A 13 10.74 -0.30 16.91
C GLY A 13 11.98 0.37 16.31
N SER A 14 11.78 1.58 15.77
CA SER A 14 12.84 2.53 15.48
C SER A 14 12.94 3.49 16.67
N ASN A 15 14.15 3.73 17.18
CA ASN A 15 14.38 4.68 18.27
C ASN A 15 14.37 6.15 17.82
N SER A 16 14.22 6.44 16.52
CA SER A 16 14.24 7.80 15.99
C SER A 16 13.16 8.03 14.95
N ALA A 17 12.63 9.26 14.93
CA ALA A 17 11.68 9.68 13.94
C ALA A 17 12.28 9.60 12.53
N GLY A 18 11.47 9.13 11.59
CA GLY A 18 11.80 9.19 10.17
C GLY A 18 11.91 10.64 9.68
N TRP A 19 12.40 10.80 8.47
CA TRP A 19 12.50 12.11 7.81
C TRP A 19 12.23 12.04 6.31
N ALA A 20 12.11 10.82 5.76
CA ALA A 20 11.80 10.54 4.38
C ALA A 20 10.61 9.58 4.32
N VAL A 21 9.84 9.62 3.23
CA VAL A 21 8.60 8.85 3.06
C VAL A 21 8.75 7.33 3.21
N PHE A 22 9.96 6.80 3.03
CA PHE A 22 10.26 5.36 3.19
C PHE A 22 10.70 4.97 4.60
N HIS A 23 10.87 5.93 5.52
CA HIS A 23 11.11 5.63 6.93
C HIS A 23 9.80 5.24 7.63
N ASN A 24 9.92 4.44 8.68
CA ASN A 24 8.77 3.98 9.45
C ASN A 24 8.38 4.99 10.53
N PHE A 25 7.12 4.93 10.96
CA PHE A 25 6.68 5.59 12.18
C PHE A 25 7.35 4.96 13.40
N VAL A 26 7.66 5.78 14.39
CA VAL A 26 8.19 5.32 15.70
C VAL A 26 7.11 4.56 16.45
N GLU A 27 5.88 5.08 16.43
CA GLU A 27 4.75 4.54 17.19
C GLU A 27 3.56 4.23 16.29
N ASP A 28 2.95 3.08 16.56
CA ASP A 28 1.74 2.64 15.86
C ASP A 28 0.53 3.55 16.08
N GLY A 29 0.50 4.27 17.21
CA GLY A 29 -0.55 5.26 17.51
C GLY A 29 -0.57 6.39 16.50
N MET A 30 0.57 7.03 16.26
CA MET A 30 0.71 8.09 15.25
C MET A 30 0.42 7.56 13.85
N ARG A 31 0.98 6.39 13.49
CA ARG A 31 0.73 5.75 12.20
C ARG A 31 -0.77 5.52 11.96
N ARG A 32 -1.48 4.99 12.96
CA ARG A 32 -2.93 4.77 12.88
C ARG A 32 -3.67 6.08 12.68
N ALA A 33 -3.36 7.12 13.45
CA ALA A 33 -4.00 8.42 13.33
C ALA A 33 -3.82 9.01 11.93
N VAL A 34 -2.60 9.00 11.38
CA VAL A 34 -2.31 9.47 10.01
C VAL A 34 -3.08 8.65 8.96
N MET A 35 -3.14 7.33 9.12
CA MET A 35 -3.89 6.46 8.20
C MET A 35 -5.40 6.72 8.25
N GLN A 36 -5.94 7.05 9.41
CA GLN A 36 -7.35 7.43 9.55
C GLN A 36 -7.65 8.76 8.84
N GLU A 37 -6.73 9.73 8.91
CA GLU A 37 -6.86 10.99 8.15
C GLU A 37 -6.69 10.79 6.63
N LEU A 38 -5.84 9.86 6.21
CA LEU A 38 -5.68 9.49 4.80
C LEU A 38 -6.92 8.75 4.26
N PHE A 39 -7.50 7.88 5.07
CA PHE A 39 -8.61 7.02 4.68
C PHE A 39 -9.74 7.07 5.73
N PRO A 40 -10.54 8.16 5.79
CA PRO A 40 -11.53 8.38 6.86
C PRO A 40 -12.58 7.27 7.02
N ASN A 41 -12.88 6.55 5.94
CA ASN A 41 -13.87 5.48 5.93
C ASN A 41 -13.24 4.08 6.02
N ALA A 42 -11.93 3.99 6.30
CA ALA A 42 -11.24 2.71 6.38
C ALA A 42 -11.18 2.16 7.80
N GLN A 43 -11.35 0.85 7.93
CA GLN A 43 -10.99 0.10 9.12
C GLN A 43 -9.47 -0.12 9.14
N ILE A 44 -8.79 0.53 10.08
CA ILE A 44 -7.33 0.43 10.23
C ILE A 44 -6.99 -0.58 11.33
N GLU A 45 -6.33 -1.68 10.96
CA GLU A 45 -5.84 -2.70 11.87
C GLU A 45 -4.32 -2.73 11.88
N ILE A 46 -3.75 -2.79 13.08
CA ILE A 46 -2.31 -2.99 13.26
C ILE A 46 -2.14 -4.28 14.04
N CYS A 47 -1.52 -5.27 13.40
CA CYS A 47 -1.47 -6.66 13.85
C CYS A 47 -0.02 -7.15 13.99
N GLU A 48 0.17 -8.32 14.59
CA GLU A 48 1.44 -9.03 14.46
C GLU A 48 1.66 -9.45 13.00
N ALA A 49 2.91 -9.41 12.54
CA ALA A 49 3.23 -9.73 11.13
C ALA A 49 2.73 -11.14 10.73
N ALA A 50 2.79 -12.10 11.65
CA ALA A 50 2.30 -13.46 11.44
C ALA A 50 0.78 -13.57 11.19
N GLN A 51 0.00 -12.54 11.55
CA GLN A 51 -1.45 -12.49 11.35
C GLN A 51 -1.85 -11.87 10.01
N LEU A 52 -0.90 -11.29 9.28
CA LEU A 52 -1.19 -10.65 8.01
C LEU A 52 -1.17 -11.65 6.86
N PRO A 53 -2.02 -11.43 5.83
CA PRO A 53 -1.89 -12.15 4.58
C PRO A 53 -0.48 -11.96 4.02
N HIS A 54 0.15 -13.06 3.64
CA HIS A 54 1.43 -13.04 2.92
C HIS A 54 1.21 -12.81 1.41
N GLU A 55 0.04 -12.31 1.04
CA GLU A 55 -0.35 -12.12 -0.34
C GLU A 55 0.48 -10.99 -0.95
N ARG A 56 1.09 -11.27 -2.10
CA ARG A 56 1.89 -10.31 -2.86
C ARG A 56 1.16 -9.98 -4.15
N SER A 57 -0.08 -9.53 -4.01
CA SER A 57 -0.92 -9.19 -5.14
C SER A 57 -1.54 -7.80 -4.93
N LEU A 58 -1.87 -7.14 -6.04
CA LEU A 58 -2.74 -5.98 -6.08
C LEU A 58 -3.89 -6.31 -7.02
N ASN A 59 -5.08 -6.45 -6.45
CA ASN A 59 -6.30 -6.74 -7.20
C ASN A 59 -7.05 -5.44 -7.49
N LEU A 60 -7.24 -5.14 -8.77
CA LEU A 60 -7.91 -3.94 -9.26
C LEU A 60 -9.19 -4.33 -9.98
N ARG A 61 -10.31 -3.73 -9.60
CA ARG A 61 -11.54 -3.77 -10.38
C ARG A 61 -11.61 -2.52 -11.24
N LEU A 62 -11.60 -2.70 -12.55
CA LEU A 62 -11.70 -1.60 -13.51
C LEU A 62 -13.17 -1.15 -13.64
N GLY A 63 -13.37 0.09 -14.10
CA GLY A 63 -14.71 0.68 -14.26
C GLY A 63 -15.61 -0.06 -15.27
N ASP A 64 -15.00 -0.85 -16.16
CA ASP A 64 -15.69 -1.71 -17.12
C ASP A 64 -16.00 -3.12 -16.59
N GLY A 65 -15.71 -3.38 -15.31
CA GLY A 65 -15.99 -4.66 -14.65
C GLY A 65 -14.90 -5.73 -14.83
N ARG A 66 -13.84 -5.48 -15.60
CA ARG A 66 -12.67 -6.37 -15.64
C ARG A 66 -11.92 -6.35 -14.31
N ASN A 67 -11.34 -7.48 -13.95
CA ASN A 67 -10.41 -7.57 -12.84
C ASN A 67 -8.98 -7.71 -13.36
N VAL A 68 -8.07 -6.94 -12.78
CA VAL A 68 -6.64 -7.03 -13.03
C VAL A 68 -5.96 -7.41 -11.72
N THR A 69 -5.32 -8.56 -11.70
CA THR A 69 -4.46 -8.98 -10.60
C THR A 69 -3.02 -8.72 -11.01
N ILE A 70 -2.32 -7.94 -10.19
CA ILE A 70 -0.90 -7.64 -10.33
C ILE A 70 -0.17 -8.46 -9.28
N LEU A 71 0.58 -9.48 -9.69
CA LEU A 71 1.40 -10.28 -8.77
C LEU A 71 2.79 -9.65 -8.67
N LEU A 72 3.24 -9.42 -7.44
CA LEU A 72 4.52 -8.82 -7.10
C LEU A 72 5.40 -9.92 -6.49
N ASP A 73 6.39 -10.44 -7.23
CA ASP A 73 7.21 -11.57 -6.74
C ASP A 73 7.87 -11.26 -5.37
N GLN A 74 8.38 -10.05 -5.23
CA GLN A 74 9.03 -9.56 -4.01
C GLN A 74 8.09 -8.74 -3.08
N GLY A 75 6.79 -8.67 -3.41
CA GLY A 75 5.82 -7.84 -2.70
C GLY A 75 6.11 -6.33 -2.81
N LEU A 76 5.41 -5.52 -2.00
CA LEU A 76 5.59 -4.06 -1.99
C LEU A 76 6.88 -3.61 -1.29
N GLY A 77 7.45 -4.43 -0.40
CA GLY A 77 8.65 -4.07 0.38
C GLY A 77 9.93 -3.94 -0.44
N ALA A 78 9.98 -4.51 -1.65
CA ALA A 78 11.10 -4.36 -2.57
C ALA A 78 11.14 -3.00 -3.29
N TRP A 79 10.03 -2.26 -3.25
CA TRP A 79 9.89 -0.97 -3.92
C TRP A 79 10.14 0.16 -2.92
N ARG A 80 10.94 1.14 -3.32
CA ARG A 80 11.19 2.35 -2.52
C ARG A 80 10.97 3.59 -3.38
N ALA A 81 10.69 4.71 -2.72
CA ALA A 81 10.67 6.00 -3.38
C ALA A 81 12.06 6.31 -3.96
N ARG A 82 12.11 6.74 -5.22
CA ARG A 82 13.33 7.21 -5.87
C ARG A 82 13.70 8.57 -5.30
N GLY A 83 15.00 8.76 -5.04
CA GLY A 83 15.51 9.95 -4.37
C GLY A 83 15.18 9.93 -2.88
N THR A 84 14.91 11.10 -2.29
CA THR A 84 14.65 11.19 -0.85
C THR A 84 13.51 12.15 -0.54
N PRO A 85 12.26 11.83 -0.96
CA PRO A 85 11.11 12.68 -0.66
C PRO A 85 10.96 12.84 0.85
N ARG A 86 11.02 14.08 1.31
CA ARG A 86 10.93 14.42 2.73
C ARG A 86 9.52 14.19 3.24
N HIS A 87 9.43 13.69 4.46
CA HIS A 87 8.18 13.58 5.21
C HIS A 87 8.43 14.02 6.64
N ASP A 88 7.59 14.91 7.14
CA ASP A 88 7.67 15.38 8.53
C ASP A 88 6.83 14.47 9.43
N PHE A 89 7.51 13.59 10.17
CA PHE A 89 6.87 12.67 11.10
C PHE A 89 6.46 13.35 12.43
N MET A 90 6.85 14.60 12.65
CA MET A 90 6.54 15.37 13.86
C MET A 90 5.31 16.26 13.72
N ALA A 91 4.82 16.48 12.49
CA ALA A 91 3.58 17.21 12.26
C ALA A 91 2.35 16.48 12.84
N GLU A 92 1.25 17.19 13.07
CA GLU A 92 0.01 16.55 13.50
C GLU A 92 -0.56 15.61 12.42
N PRO A 93 -1.41 14.63 12.80
CA PRO A 93 -1.86 13.58 11.88
C PRO A 93 -2.47 14.06 10.57
N LEU A 94 -3.34 15.08 10.64
CA LEU A 94 -3.98 15.67 9.46
C LEU A 94 -2.95 16.36 8.54
N GLY A 95 -1.98 17.09 9.10
CA GLY A 95 -0.91 17.72 8.35
C GLY A 95 -0.06 16.69 7.59
N GLN A 96 0.29 15.59 8.26
CA GLN A 96 0.99 14.46 7.63
C GLN A 96 0.16 13.85 6.50
N ALA A 97 -1.12 13.59 6.72
CA ALA A 97 -2.01 13.01 5.71
C ALA A 97 -2.17 13.91 4.48
N CYS A 98 -2.36 15.21 4.68
CA CYS A 98 -2.42 16.19 3.59
C CYS A 98 -1.12 16.23 2.79
N SER A 99 0.03 16.24 3.47
CA SER A 99 1.34 16.18 2.83
C SER A 99 1.47 14.92 1.97
N LEU A 100 1.24 13.74 2.56
CA LEU A 100 1.32 12.45 1.87
C LEU A 100 0.40 12.35 0.65
N ARG A 101 -0.82 12.89 0.74
CA ARG A 101 -1.80 12.90 -0.37
C ARG A 101 -1.33 13.75 -1.56
N SER A 102 -0.53 14.78 -1.30
CA SER A 102 0.00 15.69 -2.33
C SER A 102 1.34 15.25 -2.91
N LEU A 103 2.05 14.32 -2.25
CA LEU A 103 3.37 13.87 -2.68
C LEU A 103 3.32 13.14 -4.02
N LYS A 104 4.29 13.46 -4.87
CA LYS A 104 4.53 12.78 -6.15
C LYS A 104 5.99 12.41 -6.24
N PHE A 105 6.26 11.13 -6.38
CA PHE A 105 7.60 10.59 -6.58
C PHE A 105 7.53 9.30 -7.40
N ALA A 106 8.61 8.98 -8.11
CA ALA A 106 8.74 7.67 -8.73
C ALA A 106 9.07 6.63 -7.66
N ILE A 107 8.62 5.40 -7.84
CA ILE A 107 9.11 4.24 -7.08
C ILE A 107 10.00 3.39 -7.96
N ALA A 108 11.00 2.77 -7.37
CA ALA A 108 11.91 1.85 -8.05
C ALA A 108 12.30 0.71 -7.11
N VAL A 109 12.69 -0.41 -7.69
CA VAL A 109 13.41 -1.46 -6.96
C VAL A 109 14.82 -0.94 -6.67
N GLU A 110 15.39 -1.32 -5.53
CA GLU A 110 16.78 -1.02 -5.19
C GLU A 110 17.74 -1.47 -6.32
N GLU A 111 18.76 -0.67 -6.63
CA GLU A 111 19.69 -0.94 -7.73
C GLU A 111 20.29 -2.35 -7.65
N GLY A 112 20.34 -3.03 -8.81
CA GLY A 112 20.87 -4.40 -8.90
C GLY A 112 19.89 -5.50 -8.51
N ARG A 113 18.62 -5.19 -8.23
CA ARG A 113 17.57 -6.18 -7.99
C ARG A 113 16.50 -6.14 -9.08
N GLU A 114 16.14 -7.31 -9.58
CA GLU A 114 14.94 -7.50 -10.39
C GLU A 114 13.74 -7.74 -9.46
N ALA A 115 12.60 -7.14 -9.77
CA ALA A 115 11.33 -7.47 -9.12
C ALA A 115 10.28 -7.77 -10.20
N PRO A 116 10.16 -9.03 -10.64
CA PRO A 116 9.18 -9.42 -11.64
C PRO A 116 7.76 -9.05 -11.21
N VAL A 117 6.99 -8.54 -12.16
CA VAL A 117 5.56 -8.23 -12.01
C VAL A 117 4.79 -9.01 -13.07
N VAL A 118 3.81 -9.80 -12.64
CA VAL A 118 2.92 -10.53 -13.55
C VAL A 118 1.55 -9.86 -13.54
N LEU A 119 1.01 -9.58 -14.73
CA LEU A 119 -0.32 -9.03 -14.91
C LEU A 119 -1.26 -10.13 -15.38
N GLN A 120 -2.34 -10.35 -14.63
CA GLN A 120 -3.40 -11.27 -14.99
C GLN A 120 -4.70 -10.47 -15.14
N ALA A 121 -5.23 -10.41 -16.37
CA ALA A 121 -6.55 -9.83 -16.62
C ALA A 121 -7.58 -10.95 -16.71
N THR A 122 -8.64 -10.87 -15.92
CA THR A 122 -9.81 -11.76 -16.03
C THR A 122 -11.03 -10.95 -16.46
N GLU A 123 -11.64 -11.37 -17.57
CA GLU A 123 -12.92 -10.82 -18.02
C GLU A 123 -14.05 -11.43 -17.17
N TYR A 124 -14.90 -10.58 -16.60
CA TYR A 124 -16.13 -11.04 -15.96
C TYR A 124 -17.19 -11.30 -17.05
N GLY A 125 -17.32 -12.56 -17.45
CA GLY A 125 -18.48 -13.07 -18.21
C GLY A 125 -18.62 -12.60 -19.65
N ARG A 126 -17.99 -13.30 -20.60
CA ARG A 126 -18.74 -13.74 -21.80
C ARG A 126 -19.15 -15.18 -21.58
N ARG A 127 -20.46 -15.40 -21.38
CA ARG A 127 -21.06 -16.71 -21.59
C ARG A 127 -20.62 -17.16 -22.99
N ALA A 128 -20.02 -18.34 -23.10
CA ALA A 128 -19.83 -18.97 -24.40
C ALA A 128 -21.22 -19.05 -25.07
N PRO A 129 -21.38 -18.67 -26.35
CA PRO A 129 -22.60 -19.03 -27.06
C PRO A 129 -22.68 -20.55 -27.08
N ASN A 130 -23.74 -21.09 -26.50
CA ASN A 130 -24.08 -22.49 -26.69
C ASN A 130 -24.25 -22.70 -28.20
N HIS A 131 -23.39 -23.53 -28.81
CA HIS A 131 -23.70 -24.11 -30.10
C HIS A 131 -24.68 -25.25 -29.83
N GLU A 132 -25.94 -25.02 -30.19
CA GLU A 132 -26.94 -26.06 -30.44
C GLU A 132 -26.51 -26.93 -31.64
#